data_AF-A0A962Q5L1-F1
#
_entry.id   AF-A0A962Q5L1-F1
#
_cell.length_a   1.000
_cell.length_b   1.000
_cell.length_c   1.000
_cell.angle_alpha   90.00
_cell.angle_beta   90.00
_cell.angle_gamma   90.00
#
_symmetry.space_group_name_H-M   'P 1'
#
loop_
_entity.id
_entity.type
_entity.pdbx_description
1 polymer ?
#
loop_
_entity_poly.entity_id
_entity_poly.type
_entity_poly.pdbx_seq_one_letter_code
_entity_poly.pdbx_strand_id
1 'polypeptide(L)' 'TAHYRDDGSVRVVISHIDPGVPNWIETAGHDMGTMCWRWIGADEHPLLNVRVMKLADLASLEE' A
#
# COMPACT_ATOMS: atom_id res chain seq x y z
N THR A 1 10.86 -3.11 5.02
CA THR A 1 10.26 -2.77 6.32
C THR A 1 9.32 -1.59 6.11
N ALA A 2 8.26 -1.42 6.89
CA ALA A 2 7.28 -0.36 6.64
C ALA A 2 7.79 1.02 7.07
N HIS A 3 7.48 2.05 6.28
CA HIS A 3 7.64 3.46 6.60
C HIS A 3 6.30 4.04 7.02
N TYR A 4 6.31 4.78 8.11
CA TYR A 4 5.14 5.46 8.65
C TYR A 4 5.06 6.88 8.11
N ARG A 5 3.84 7.39 7.96
CA ARG A 5 3.54 8.79 7.71
C ARG A 5 3.55 9.56 9.03
N ASP A 6 3.52 10.89 8.95
CA ASP A 6 3.56 11.77 10.13
C ASP A 6 2.37 11.57 11.08
N ASP A 7 1.23 11.14 10.53
CA ASP A 7 0.02 10.80 11.30
C ASP A 7 0.06 9.38 11.93
N GLY A 8 1.18 8.67 11.77
CA GLY A 8 1.36 7.29 12.24
C GLY A 8 0.67 6.24 11.37
N SER A 9 0.06 6.61 10.25
CA SER A 9 -0.54 5.67 9.30
C SER A 9 0.52 5.05 8.39
N VAL A 10 0.15 3.95 7.73
CA VAL A 10 0.96 3.30 6.70
C VAL A 10 0.18 3.31 5.39
N ARG A 11 0.81 3.80 4.32
CA ARG A 11 0.32 3.65 2.95
C ARG A 11 1.15 2.58 2.25
N VAL A 12 0.48 1.64 1.58
CA VAL A 12 1.10 0.59 0.75
C VAL A 12 0.66 0.82 -0.69
N VAL A 13 1.60 0.75 -1.63
CA VAL A 13 1.33 0.91 -3.06
C VAL A 13 1.64 -0.39 -3.78
N ILE A 14 0.73 -0.85 -4.64
CA ILE A 14 0.89 -2.08 -5.41
C ILE A 14 0.88 -1.71 -6.89
N SER A 15 1.96 -2.05 -7.61
CA SER A 15 2.09 -1.74 -9.04
C SER A 15 3.15 -2.61 -9.72
N HIS A 16 3.06 -2.74 -11.04
CA HIS A 16 4.05 -3.47 -11.86
C HIS A 16 5.40 -2.75 -11.96
N ILE A 17 5.41 -1.42 -11.83
CA ILE A 17 6.60 -0.59 -12.00
C ILE A 17 6.81 0.20 -10.71
N ASP A 18 8.07 0.36 -10.33
CA ASP A 18 8.51 1.14 -9.17
C ASP A 18 7.97 2.58 -9.27
N PRO A 19 7.08 3.01 -8.35
CA PRO A 19 6.59 4.38 -8.31
C PRO A 19 7.56 5.37 -7.64
N GLY A 20 8.66 4.89 -7.04
CA GLY A 20 9.60 5.72 -6.28
C GLY A 20 9.09 6.13 -4.89
N VAL A 21 8.12 5.41 -4.33
CA VAL A 21 7.51 5.69 -3.01
C VAL A 21 7.82 4.58 -2.01
N PRO A 22 7.86 4.88 -0.69
CA PRO A 22 8.04 3.84 0.31
C PRO A 22 6.88 2.82 0.30
N ASN A 23 7.12 1.65 0.88
CA ASN A 23 6.13 0.57 1.04
C ASN A 23 5.50 0.10 -0.27
N TRP A 24 6.27 0.11 -1.36
CA TRP A 24 5.86 -0.46 -2.63
C TRP A 24 5.94 -1.99 -2.59
N ILE A 25 4.93 -2.64 -3.15
CA ILE A 25 4.88 -4.08 -3.42
C ILE A 25 4.79 -4.26 -4.94
N GLU A 26 5.81 -4.89 -5.51
CA GLU A 26 5.82 -5.29 -6.91
C GLU A 26 4.83 -6.42 -7.15
N THR A 27 4.04 -6.33 -8.22
CA THR A 27 3.10 -7.40 -8.62
C THR A 27 3.80 -8.64 -9.19
N ALA A 28 5.11 -8.58 -9.43
CA ALA A 28 5.94 -9.64 -10.00
C ALA A 28 5.41 -10.18 -11.35
N GLY A 29 4.81 -9.31 -12.16
CA GLY A 29 4.23 -9.67 -13.46
C GLY A 29 2.86 -10.35 -13.40
N HIS A 30 2.26 -10.50 -12.21
CA HIS A 30 0.91 -11.03 -12.08
C HIS A 30 -0.16 -9.96 -12.30
N ASP A 31 -1.14 -10.25 -13.16
CA ASP A 31 -2.30 -9.38 -13.38
C ASP A 31 -3.40 -9.57 -12.31
N MET A 32 -3.37 -10.69 -11.59
CA MET A 32 -4.34 -11.03 -10.55
C MET A 32 -3.73 -11.97 -9.51
N GLY A 33 -4.17 -11.81 -8.26
CA GLY A 33 -3.77 -12.66 -7.15
C GLY A 33 -4.59 -12.39 -5.90
N THR A 34 -4.11 -12.86 -4.77
CA THR A 34 -4.70 -12.61 -3.46
C THR A 34 -3.69 -11.89 -2.57
N MET A 35 -4.20 -11.16 -1.58
CA MET A 35 -3.39 -10.48 -0.59
C MET A 35 -3.94 -10.78 0.79
N CYS A 36 -3.03 -10.94 1.75
CA CYS A 36 -3.37 -11.20 3.15
C CYS A 36 -2.78 -10.09 4.01
N TRP A 37 -3.65 -9.37 4.72
CA TRP A 37 -3.25 -8.47 5.79
C TRP A 37 -3.36 -9.17 7.13
N ARG A 38 -2.39 -8.97 8.02
CA ARG A 38 -2.38 -9.62 9.34
C ARG A 38 -2.16 -8.58 10.43
N TRP A 39 -3.06 -8.58 11.40
CA TRP A 39 -2.86 -7.99 12.71
C TRP A 39 -2.47 -9.14 13.65
N ILE A 40 -1.29 -9.06 14.28
CA ILE A 40 -0.80 -10.11 15.17
C ILE A 40 -0.73 -9.54 16.57
N GLY A 41 -1.61 -10.00 17.46
CA GLY A 41 -1.67 -9.54 18.86
C GLY A 41 -2.07 -8.06 19.01
N ALA A 42 -2.78 -7.49 18.04
CA ALA A 42 -3.28 -6.12 18.13
C ALA A 42 -4.58 -6.07 18.94
N ASP A 43 -4.75 -5.01 19.72
CA ASP A 43 -6.02 -4.75 20.43
C ASP A 43 -7.13 -4.36 19.43
N GLU A 44 -6.76 -3.60 18.39
CA GLU A 44 -7.66 -3.13 17.35
C GLU A 44 -7.26 -3.64 15.96
N HIS A 45 -8.27 -3.81 15.10
CA HIS A 45 -8.15 -4.43 13.78
C HIS A 45 -8.85 -3.58 12.72
N PRO A 46 -8.39 -2.34 12.49
CA PRO A 46 -9.06 -1.43 11.58
C PRO A 46 -9.12 -2.02 10.17
N LEU A 47 -10.23 -1.73 9.47
CA LEU A 47 -10.36 -2.04 8.06
C LEU A 47 -9.39 -1.17 7.25
N LEU A 48 -8.86 -1.75 6.19
CA LEU A 48 -7.99 -1.03 5.26
C LEU A 48 -8.84 -0.16 4.34
N ASN A 49 -8.43 1.09 4.18
CA ASN A 49 -8.93 1.92 3.09
C ASN A 49 -8.16 1.55 1.81
N VAL A 50 -8.88 1.04 0.81
CA VAL A 50 -8.31 0.60 -0.46
C VAL A 50 -8.97 1.33 -1.62
N ARG A 51 -8.18 1.66 -2.64
CA ARG A 51 -8.67 2.18 -3.91
C ARG A 51 -7.77 1.76 -5.05
N VAL A 52 -8.34 1.68 -6.24
CA VAL A 52 -7.61 1.49 -7.49
C VAL A 52 -7.54 2.82 -8.22
N MET A 53 -6.37 3.15 -8.75
CA MET A 53 -6.15 4.34 -9.56
C MET A 53 -5.06 4.09 -10.59
N LYS A 54 -4.91 5.00 -11.57
CA LYS A 54 -3.78 4.92 -12.50
C LYS A 54 -2.51 5.28 -11.76
N LEU A 55 -1.41 4.59 -12.11
CA LEU A 55 -0.10 4.87 -11.53
C LEU A 55 0.33 6.33 -11.73
N ALA A 56 0.02 6.91 -12.90
CA ALA A 56 0.32 8.30 -13.21
C ALA A 56 -0.34 9.31 -12.25
N ASP A 57 -1.46 8.93 -11.63
CA ASP A 57 -2.21 9.80 -10.72
C ASP A 57 -1.68 9.70 -9.28
N LEU A 58 -0.72 8.81 -8.99
CA LEU A 58 -0.21 8.57 -7.64
C LEU A 58 0.41 9.83 -7.02
N ALA A 59 1.10 10.64 -7.82
CA ALA A 59 1.73 11.89 -7.36
C ALA A 59 0.72 12.95 -6.90
N SER A 60 -0.56 12.83 -7.28
CA SER A 60 -1.63 13.71 -6.81
C SER A 60 -2.11 13.38 -5.39
N LEU A 61 -1.64 12.27 -4.80
CA LEU A 61 -2.01 11.89 -3.45
C LEU A 61 -1.16 12.63 -2.42
N GLU A 62 -1.81 13.43 -1.60
CA GLU A 62 -1.19 14.11 -0.46
C GLU A 62 -0.46 13.12 0.48
N GLU A 63 0.63 13.61 1.08
CA GLU A 63 1.37 12.99 2.20
C GLU A 63 0.65 13.08 3.54
#